data_AF-A0A6G1S3C3-F1
#
_entry.id   AF-A0A6G1S3C3-F1
#
_cell.length_a   1.000
_cell.length_b   1.000
_cell.length_c   1.000
_cell.angle_alpha   90.00
_cell.angle_beta   90.00
_cell.angle_gamma   90.00
#
_symmetry.space_group_name_H-M   'P 1'
#
loop_
_entity.id
_entity.type
_entity.pdbx_description
1 polymer ?
#
loop_
_entity_poly.entity_id
_entity_poly.type
_entity_poly.pdbx_seq_one_letter_code
_entity_poly.pdbx_strand_id
1 'polypeptide(L)'
;REDGPKPRNGKKTDNAHPPIHPTKKGDGLMGKEAQLYELITRHFLACVSKDAVGNETTITINMNGEEFHTSGLIILEKNYLEVYPYFKWNAKEVPKYLSNEEFIPESVMMTDGKTCPPQLLTESELLSLMEKNGIGTDATHAEHIHTILQRNYVKKLPRNNRFCPTKLGLALYDGYSAMQFAHLIKPELRCRLERDLVQICENRREARAVAQEYIDEHKNIYQIVDRDQQKLVFAFSTNKVMAEPEQRLRNQYPNDYN
;
A
#
# COMPACT_ATOMS: atom_id res chain seq x y z
N ARG A 1 -10.51 -7.94 -35.91
CA ARG A 1 -9.75 -6.94 -36.69
C ARG A 1 -8.40 -6.79 -36.01
N GLU A 2 -7.31 -7.13 -36.69
CA GLU A 2 -5.96 -7.19 -36.11
C GLU A 2 -5.34 -5.80 -35.80
N ASP A 3 -6.00 -4.72 -36.23
CA ASP A 3 -5.57 -3.32 -36.04
C ASP A 3 -6.36 -2.54 -34.95
N GLY A 4 -6.97 -3.24 -34.00
CA GLY A 4 -7.65 -2.61 -32.85
C GLY A 4 -6.69 -2.18 -31.74
N PRO A 5 -7.13 -1.33 -30.78
CA PRO A 5 -6.39 -1.08 -29.55
C PRO A 5 -6.07 -2.41 -28.84
N LYS A 6 -4.82 -2.58 -28.40
CA LYS A 6 -4.33 -3.79 -27.72
C LYS A 6 -4.16 -3.51 -26.23
N PRO A 7 -5.24 -3.59 -25.42
CA PRO A 7 -5.16 -3.28 -24.01
C PRO A 7 -4.27 -4.28 -23.26
N ARG A 8 -3.45 -3.77 -22.34
CA ARG A 8 -2.74 -4.59 -21.36
C ARG A 8 -3.70 -5.06 -20.26
N ASN A 9 -4.14 -6.31 -20.34
CA ASN A 9 -5.07 -6.88 -19.38
C ASN A 9 -4.41 -7.21 -18.02
N GLY A 10 -5.17 -7.03 -16.94
CA GLY A 10 -4.79 -7.45 -15.60
C GLY A 10 -5.07 -8.94 -15.33
N LYS A 11 -4.85 -9.38 -14.09
CA LYS A 11 -5.09 -10.77 -13.64
C LYS A 11 -6.44 -10.99 -12.93
N LYS A 12 -7.12 -9.91 -12.53
CA LYS A 12 -8.37 -9.96 -11.74
C LYS A 12 -9.58 -9.70 -12.66
N THR A 13 -10.69 -10.39 -12.40
CA THR A 13 -12.00 -10.17 -13.03
C THR A 13 -13.09 -10.48 -11.99
N ASP A 14 -14.13 -9.65 -11.95
CA ASP A 14 -15.36 -9.94 -11.19
C ASP A 14 -16.46 -10.52 -12.10
N ASN A 15 -16.19 -10.66 -13.40
CA ASN A 15 -17.10 -11.10 -14.45
C ASN A 15 -18.39 -10.28 -14.60
N ALA A 16 -18.46 -9.10 -13.98
CA ALA A 16 -19.64 -8.23 -13.98
C ALA A 16 -19.31 -6.82 -14.49
N HIS A 17 -18.12 -6.32 -14.18
CA HIS A 17 -17.72 -4.96 -14.47
C HIS A 17 -16.39 -4.93 -15.26
N PRO A 18 -16.32 -4.15 -16.35
CA PRO A 18 -15.04 -3.90 -17.01
C PRO A 18 -14.14 -3.02 -16.11
N PRO A 19 -12.81 -2.99 -16.34
CA PRO A 19 -11.92 -2.05 -15.69
C PRO A 19 -12.42 -0.60 -15.84
N ILE A 20 -12.11 0.27 -14.87
CA ILE A 20 -12.50 1.68 -14.93
C ILE A 20 -11.90 2.34 -16.18
N HIS A 21 -12.74 2.92 -17.03
CA HIS A 21 -12.34 3.55 -18.29
C HIS A 21 -13.28 4.72 -18.63
N PRO A 22 -12.82 5.71 -19.42
CA PRO A 22 -13.69 6.80 -19.86
C PRO A 22 -14.75 6.30 -20.83
N THR A 23 -16.03 6.56 -20.54
CA THR A 23 -17.18 6.15 -21.39
C THR A 23 -17.69 7.27 -22.31
N LYS A 24 -17.43 8.53 -21.93
CA LYS A 24 -17.77 9.74 -22.69
C LYS A 24 -16.69 10.80 -22.48
N LYS A 25 -16.62 11.76 -23.40
CA LYS A 25 -15.84 12.99 -23.25
C LYS A 25 -16.30 13.78 -22.01
N GLY A 26 -15.35 14.17 -21.17
CA GLY A 26 -15.56 15.00 -19.98
C GLY A 26 -15.63 16.49 -20.33
N ASP A 27 -16.77 16.94 -20.86
CA ASP A 27 -17.00 18.37 -21.12
C ASP A 27 -17.44 19.10 -19.84
N GLY A 28 -16.83 20.26 -19.55
CA GLY A 28 -17.24 21.13 -18.44
C GLY A 28 -16.80 20.70 -17.03
N LEU A 29 -15.95 19.67 -16.91
CA LEU A 29 -15.41 19.24 -15.62
C LEU A 29 -14.41 20.27 -15.07
N MET A 30 -14.41 20.49 -13.76
CA MET A 30 -13.53 21.44 -13.08
C MET A 30 -12.91 20.84 -11.81
N GLY A 31 -11.79 21.40 -11.36
CA GLY A 31 -11.15 21.03 -10.10
C GLY A 31 -10.78 19.54 -10.01
N LYS A 32 -11.15 18.89 -8.89
CA LYS A 32 -10.82 17.47 -8.63
C LYS A 32 -11.47 16.51 -9.61
N GLU A 33 -12.66 16.84 -10.13
CA GLU A 33 -13.37 15.99 -11.09
C GLU A 33 -12.60 15.93 -12.42
N ALA A 34 -12.13 17.08 -12.91
CA ALA A 34 -11.29 17.16 -14.10
C ALA A 34 -9.97 16.40 -13.92
N GLN A 35 -9.32 16.56 -12.77
CA GLN A 35 -8.06 15.86 -12.47
C GLN A 35 -8.23 14.33 -12.42
N LEU A 36 -9.29 13.84 -11.79
CA LEU A 36 -9.58 12.40 -11.72
C LEU A 36 -9.96 11.84 -13.10
N TYR A 37 -10.76 12.57 -13.86
CA TYR A 37 -11.11 12.20 -15.23
C TYR A 37 -9.88 12.15 -16.15
N GLU A 38 -8.98 13.13 -16.05
CA GLU A 38 -7.72 13.16 -16.79
C GLU A 38 -6.85 11.96 -16.43
N LEU A 39 -6.71 11.65 -15.14
CA LEU A 39 -5.95 10.48 -14.66
C LEU A 39 -6.49 9.18 -15.28
N ILE A 40 -7.80 8.94 -15.17
CA ILE A 40 -8.47 7.75 -15.72
C ILE A 40 -8.28 7.67 -17.23
N THR A 41 -8.49 8.79 -17.92
CA THR A 41 -8.40 8.86 -19.39
C THR A 41 -6.98 8.59 -19.87
N ARG A 42 -5.97 9.23 -19.26
CA ARG A 42 -4.56 8.99 -19.60
C ARG A 42 -4.14 7.58 -19.28
N HIS A 43 -4.59 7.02 -18.16
CA HIS A 43 -4.30 5.63 -17.81
C HIS A 43 -4.87 4.67 -18.84
N PHE A 44 -6.14 4.85 -19.23
CA PHE A 44 -6.77 4.03 -20.27
C PHE A 44 -6.03 4.13 -21.61
N LEU A 45 -5.72 5.34 -22.06
CA LEU A 45 -4.98 5.57 -23.32
C LEU A 45 -3.58 4.96 -23.27
N ALA A 46 -2.90 5.01 -22.13
CA ALA A 46 -1.62 4.36 -21.94
C ALA A 46 -1.73 2.83 -22.00
N CYS A 47 -2.77 2.24 -21.39
CA CYS A 47 -3.01 0.80 -21.41
C CYS A 47 -3.26 0.22 -22.80
N VAL A 48 -3.78 1.02 -23.74
CA VAL A 48 -3.97 0.63 -25.15
C VAL A 48 -2.84 1.11 -26.07
N SER A 49 -1.85 1.81 -25.53
CA SER A 49 -0.66 2.26 -26.25
C SER A 49 0.41 1.16 -26.28
N LYS A 50 1.50 1.40 -27.00
CA LYS A 50 2.68 0.55 -27.02
C LYS A 50 3.50 0.73 -25.74
N ASP A 51 4.23 -0.32 -25.35
CA ASP A 51 5.23 -0.22 -24.29
C ASP A 51 6.38 0.71 -24.70
N ALA A 52 6.95 1.42 -23.73
CA ALA A 52 8.18 2.18 -23.96
C ALA A 52 9.34 1.23 -24.28
N VAL A 53 10.18 1.62 -25.23
CA VAL A 53 11.35 0.84 -25.65
C VAL A 53 12.60 1.59 -25.22
N GLY A 54 13.51 0.91 -24.55
CA GLY A 54 14.80 1.46 -24.17
C GLY A 54 15.92 0.45 -24.30
N ASN A 55 17.13 0.95 -24.21
CA ASN A 55 18.35 0.17 -24.20
C ASN A 55 19.04 0.34 -22.85
N GLU A 56 19.18 -0.76 -22.11
CA GLU A 56 19.94 -0.80 -20.87
C GLU A 56 21.34 -1.34 -21.15
N THR A 57 22.37 -0.57 -20.78
CA THR A 57 23.77 -0.96 -20.87
C THR A 57 24.32 -1.16 -19.48
N THR A 58 24.75 -2.39 -19.16
CA THR A 58 25.41 -2.72 -17.89
C THR A 58 26.90 -2.91 -18.14
N ILE A 59 27.72 -2.21 -17.38
CA ILE A 59 29.18 -2.31 -17.38
C ILE A 59 29.57 -2.99 -16.08
N THR A 60 30.31 -4.09 -16.20
CA THR A 60 30.87 -4.85 -15.08
C THR A 60 32.37 -4.63 -15.06
N ILE A 61 32.90 -4.29 -13.88
CA ILE A 61 34.32 -3.97 -13.67
C ILE A 61 34.84 -4.95 -12.62
N ASN A 62 35.97 -5.60 -12.92
CA ASN A 62 36.69 -6.42 -11.95
C ASN A 62 37.89 -5.62 -11.42
N MET A 63 37.97 -5.47 -10.10
CA MET A 63 39.11 -4.87 -9.42
C MET A 63 39.70 -5.86 -8.43
N ASN A 64 40.79 -6.52 -8.83
CA ASN A 64 41.52 -7.49 -8.00
C ASN A 64 40.62 -8.64 -7.47
N GLY A 65 39.72 -9.14 -8.30
CA GLY A 65 38.79 -10.21 -7.93
C GLY A 65 37.43 -9.75 -7.41
N GLU A 66 37.28 -8.47 -7.04
CA GLU A 66 35.99 -7.89 -6.61
C GLU A 66 35.22 -7.32 -7.82
N GLU A 67 33.93 -7.60 -7.89
CA GLU A 67 33.08 -7.18 -9.01
C GLU A 67 32.21 -5.97 -8.65
N PHE A 68 32.25 -4.95 -9.50
CA PHE A 68 31.42 -3.76 -9.43
C PHE A 68 30.61 -3.62 -10.70
N HIS A 69 29.41 -3.04 -10.62
CA HIS A 69 28.60 -2.80 -11.80
C HIS A 69 28.00 -1.40 -11.80
N THR A 70 27.79 -0.87 -13.00
CA THR A 70 26.95 0.31 -13.23
C THR A 70 26.07 0.04 -14.44
N SER A 71 24.86 0.59 -14.41
CA SER A 71 23.90 0.48 -15.51
C SER A 71 23.46 1.85 -15.98
N GLY A 72 23.28 1.98 -17.28
CA GLY A 72 22.69 3.14 -17.92
C GLY A 72 21.50 2.76 -18.78
N LEU A 73 20.52 3.65 -18.87
CA LEU A 73 19.29 3.46 -19.64
C LEU A 73 19.12 4.61 -20.64
N ILE A 74 18.95 4.26 -21.91
CA ILE A 74 18.55 5.18 -22.99
C ILE A 74 17.13 4.84 -23.41
N ILE A 75 16.25 5.84 -23.48
CA ILE A 75 14.89 5.67 -24.00
C ILE A 75 14.94 5.83 -25.52
N LEU A 76 14.59 4.78 -26.26
CA LEU A 76 14.53 4.79 -27.72
C LEU A 76 13.16 5.26 -28.21
N GLU A 77 12.09 4.74 -27.59
CA GLU A 77 10.71 5.10 -27.88
C GLU A 77 9.95 5.33 -26.58
N LYS A 78 9.35 6.52 -26.40
CA LYS A 78 8.60 6.84 -25.18
C LYS A 78 7.24 6.15 -25.11
N ASN A 79 6.56 6.02 -26.26
CA ASN A 79 5.24 5.40 -26.39
C ASN A 79 4.27 5.83 -25.26
N TYR A 80 3.74 4.92 -24.45
CA TYR A 80 2.79 5.27 -23.37
C TYR A 80 3.28 6.36 -22.39
N LEU A 81 4.60 6.55 -22.23
CA LEU A 81 5.18 7.58 -21.35
C LEU A 81 4.84 9.01 -21.80
N GLU A 82 4.52 9.23 -23.08
CA GLU A 82 4.08 10.55 -23.55
C GLU A 82 2.66 10.89 -23.08
N VAL A 83 1.82 9.87 -22.90
CA VAL A 83 0.42 10.03 -22.54
C VAL A 83 0.23 10.00 -21.02
N TYR A 84 1.06 9.25 -20.29
CA TYR A 84 0.94 9.02 -18.85
C TYR A 84 2.11 9.63 -18.05
N PRO A 85 2.08 10.95 -17.76
CA PRO A 85 3.21 11.68 -17.16
C PRO A 85 3.44 11.35 -15.66
N TYR A 86 2.57 10.55 -15.06
CA TYR A 86 2.65 10.15 -13.65
C TYR A 86 3.70 9.05 -13.40
N PHE A 87 4.19 8.41 -14.47
CA PHE A 87 5.26 7.43 -14.42
C PHE A 87 6.41 7.89 -15.31
N LYS A 88 7.65 7.79 -14.82
CA LYS A 88 8.85 8.29 -15.51
C LYS A 88 9.93 7.24 -15.51
N TRP A 89 10.56 7.02 -16.66
CA TRP A 89 11.84 6.33 -16.75
C TRP A 89 12.96 7.33 -16.49
N ASN A 90 13.83 7.03 -15.54
CA ASN A 90 15.02 7.83 -15.25
C ASN A 90 16.13 7.42 -16.22
N ALA A 91 16.14 8.03 -17.40
CA ALA A 91 17.20 7.82 -18.38
C ALA A 91 18.53 8.37 -17.84
N LYS A 92 19.56 7.53 -17.86
CA LYS A 92 20.92 7.90 -17.47
C LYS A 92 21.87 7.17 -18.39
N GLU A 93 22.61 7.91 -19.21
CA GLU A 93 23.64 7.29 -20.04
C GLU A 93 24.87 6.94 -19.21
N VAL A 94 25.48 5.82 -19.57
CA VAL A 94 26.82 5.46 -19.10
C VAL A 94 27.82 5.76 -20.22
N PRO A 95 29.06 6.18 -19.89
CA PRO A 95 30.12 6.32 -20.88
C PRO A 95 30.35 5.02 -21.64
N LYS A 96 30.86 5.13 -22.86
CA LYS A 96 31.22 3.96 -23.67
C LYS A 96 32.54 3.39 -23.16
N TYR A 97 32.55 2.08 -22.92
CA TYR A 97 33.74 1.30 -22.63
C TYR A 97 33.84 0.14 -23.62
N LEU A 98 35.06 -0.24 -23.97
CA LEU A 98 35.35 -1.44 -24.73
C LEU A 98 35.46 -2.65 -23.80
N SER A 99 35.19 -3.83 -24.35
CA SER A 99 35.40 -5.07 -23.59
C SER A 99 36.89 -5.25 -23.29
N ASN A 100 37.20 -5.57 -22.03
CA ASN A 100 38.56 -5.65 -21.48
C ASN A 100 39.34 -4.32 -21.51
N GLU A 101 38.65 -3.18 -21.57
CA GLU A 101 39.30 -1.87 -21.37
C GLU A 101 39.78 -1.73 -19.93
N GLU A 102 41.06 -1.36 -19.76
CA GLU A 102 41.65 -1.08 -18.46
C GLU A 102 41.67 0.42 -18.20
N PHE A 103 41.30 0.81 -16.99
CA PHE A 103 41.36 2.20 -16.54
C PHE A 103 41.67 2.27 -15.05
N ILE A 104 42.09 3.44 -14.59
CA ILE A 104 42.37 3.70 -13.17
C ILE A 104 41.15 4.42 -12.58
N PRO A 105 40.50 3.90 -11.52
CA PRO A 105 39.39 4.59 -10.87
C PRO A 105 39.89 5.90 -10.23
N GLU A 106 39.10 6.97 -10.34
CA GLU A 106 39.43 8.27 -9.75
C GLU A 106 39.49 8.22 -8.22
N SER A 107 38.57 7.47 -7.61
CA SER A 107 38.56 7.22 -6.17
C SER A 107 37.97 5.85 -5.84
N VAL A 108 38.46 5.27 -4.76
CA VAL A 108 37.92 4.05 -4.15
C VAL A 108 37.63 4.39 -2.70
N MET A 109 36.37 4.29 -2.29
CA MET A 109 35.90 4.73 -0.98
C MET A 109 35.32 3.57 -0.19
N MET A 110 35.59 3.53 1.11
CA MET A 110 34.91 2.67 2.06
C MET A 110 33.86 3.51 2.79
N THR A 111 32.59 3.30 2.47
CA THR A 111 31.48 4.08 3.04
C THR A 111 30.76 3.31 4.14
N ASP A 112 30.45 3.98 5.24
CA ASP A 112 29.60 3.42 6.29
C ASP A 112 28.11 3.64 5.98
N GLY A 113 27.31 2.59 6.18
CA GLY A 113 25.85 2.64 6.09
C GLY A 113 25.19 2.42 7.45
N LYS A 114 23.96 2.92 7.61
CA LYS A 114 23.10 2.61 8.75
C LYS A 114 21.74 2.13 8.25
N THR A 115 21.15 1.16 8.94
CA THR A 115 19.77 0.77 8.69
C THR A 115 18.83 1.88 9.19
N CYS A 116 17.77 2.12 8.43
CA CYS A 116 16.70 3.03 8.83
C CYS A 116 15.51 2.22 9.33
N PRO A 117 14.80 2.68 10.38
CA PRO A 117 13.53 2.08 10.77
C PRO A 117 12.49 2.23 9.63
N PRO A 118 11.47 1.36 9.60
CA PRO A 118 10.36 1.52 8.66
C PRO A 118 9.65 2.85 8.89
N GLN A 119 8.90 3.33 7.90
CA GLN A 119 8.07 4.53 8.00
C GLN A 119 6.65 4.15 8.45
N LEU A 120 5.93 5.11 9.04
CA LEU A 120 4.49 5.00 9.30
C LEU A 120 3.73 4.81 7.98
N LEU A 121 2.51 4.28 8.01
CA LEU A 121 1.78 3.95 6.77
C LEU A 121 1.14 5.19 6.14
N THR A 122 1.27 5.35 4.82
CA THR A 122 0.36 6.17 4.01
C THR A 122 -0.98 5.47 3.78
N GLU A 123 -1.95 6.18 3.22
CA GLU A 123 -3.22 5.62 2.78
C GLU A 123 -3.06 4.51 1.74
N SER A 124 -2.19 4.69 0.73
CA SER A 124 -1.99 3.64 -0.29
C SER A 124 -1.31 2.39 0.30
N GLU A 125 -0.38 2.55 1.24
CA GLU A 125 0.28 1.44 1.92
C GLU A 125 -0.70 0.68 2.83
N LEU A 126 -1.57 1.40 3.55
CA LEU A 126 -2.62 0.79 4.36
C LEU A 126 -3.64 0.03 3.49
N LEU A 127 -4.08 0.63 2.38
CA LEU A 127 -4.97 -0.03 1.40
C LEU A 127 -4.33 -1.30 0.85
N SER A 128 -3.05 -1.24 0.47
CA SER A 128 -2.30 -2.40 -0.03
C SER A 128 -2.21 -3.51 1.02
N LEU A 129 -2.07 -3.17 2.30
CA LEU A 129 -2.09 -4.14 3.40
C LEU A 129 -3.49 -4.71 3.62
N MET A 130 -4.55 -3.91 3.51
CA MET A 130 -5.94 -4.38 3.62
C MET A 130 -6.26 -5.39 2.50
N GLU A 131 -5.91 -5.07 1.24
CA GLU A 131 -6.05 -5.98 0.10
C GLU A 131 -5.26 -7.28 0.30
N LYS A 132 -3.98 -7.16 0.68
CA LYS A 132 -3.10 -8.32 0.89
C LYS A 132 -3.64 -9.26 1.97
N ASN A 133 -4.30 -8.71 2.99
CA ASN A 133 -4.89 -9.49 4.08
C ASN A 133 -6.37 -9.82 3.84
N GLY A 134 -6.93 -9.47 2.67
CA GLY A 134 -8.30 -9.80 2.30
C GLY A 134 -9.35 -9.20 3.22
N ILE A 135 -9.13 -7.99 3.74
CA ILE A 135 -10.11 -7.28 4.57
C ILE A 135 -10.64 -6.03 3.86
N GLY A 136 -11.96 -5.87 3.87
CA GLY A 136 -12.65 -4.89 3.06
C GLY A 136 -12.49 -5.16 1.56
N THR A 137 -13.28 -4.43 0.77
CA THR A 137 -13.29 -4.48 -0.70
C THR A 137 -13.05 -3.07 -1.24
N ASP A 138 -12.83 -2.96 -2.55
CA ASP A 138 -12.63 -1.67 -3.24
C ASP A 138 -13.71 -0.62 -2.87
N ALA A 139 -14.93 -1.08 -2.55
CA ALA A 139 -16.04 -0.23 -2.13
C ALA A 139 -16.02 0.16 -0.63
N THR A 140 -15.40 -0.64 0.25
CA THR A 140 -15.50 -0.46 1.72
C THR A 140 -14.21 0.00 2.37
N HIS A 141 -13.06 -0.07 1.69
CA HIS A 141 -11.78 0.35 2.26
C HIS A 141 -11.79 1.81 2.72
N ALA A 142 -12.30 2.72 1.89
CA ALA A 142 -12.38 4.14 2.22
C ALA A 142 -13.24 4.40 3.46
N GLU A 143 -14.34 3.66 3.62
CA GLU A 143 -15.24 3.77 4.78
C GLU A 143 -14.56 3.33 6.09
N HIS A 144 -13.85 2.21 6.07
CA HIS A 144 -13.11 1.72 7.24
C HIS A 144 -12.00 2.70 7.66
N ILE A 145 -11.23 3.20 6.69
CA ILE A 145 -10.19 4.22 6.94
C ILE A 145 -10.80 5.51 7.48
N HIS A 146 -11.92 5.96 6.90
CA HIS A 146 -12.63 7.13 7.38
C HIS A 146 -13.10 6.95 8.83
N THR A 147 -13.65 5.77 9.16
CA THR A 147 -14.16 5.46 10.50
C THR A 147 -13.08 5.57 11.59
N ILE A 148 -11.88 5.03 11.35
CA ILE A 148 -10.80 5.09 12.34
C ILE A 148 -10.22 6.50 12.52
N LEU A 149 -10.26 7.33 11.47
CA LEU A 149 -9.91 8.75 11.54
C LEU A 149 -10.98 9.54 12.30
N GLN A 150 -12.26 9.34 11.95
CA GLN A 150 -13.39 10.06 12.54
C GLN A 150 -13.54 9.75 14.03
N ARG A 151 -13.28 8.50 14.44
CA ARG A 151 -13.25 8.07 15.85
C ARG A 151 -11.95 8.43 16.59
N ASN A 152 -11.01 9.12 15.93
CA ASN A 152 -9.77 9.60 16.52
C ASN A 152 -8.87 8.48 17.07
N TYR A 153 -8.90 7.29 16.46
CA TYR A 153 -7.97 6.19 16.77
C TYR A 153 -6.62 6.37 16.08
N VAL A 154 -6.65 7.01 14.90
CA VAL A 154 -5.47 7.42 14.15
C VAL A 154 -5.65 8.86 13.68
N LYS A 155 -4.53 9.53 13.39
CA LYS A 155 -4.49 10.87 12.78
C LYS A 155 -3.52 10.85 11.61
N LYS A 156 -3.71 11.75 10.65
CA LYS A 156 -2.72 11.98 9.59
C LYS A 156 -1.72 13.04 10.04
N LEU A 157 -0.44 12.77 9.89
CA LEU A 157 0.62 13.75 10.13
C LEU A 157 0.57 14.83 9.04
N PRO A 158 0.57 16.13 9.38
CA PRO A 158 0.40 17.22 8.39
C PRO A 158 1.47 17.25 7.30
N ARG A 159 2.68 16.78 7.60
CA ARG A 159 3.83 16.88 6.68
C ARG A 159 3.79 15.88 5.52
N ASN A 160 3.38 14.65 5.80
CA ASN A 160 3.51 13.53 4.86
C ASN A 160 2.23 12.69 4.73
N ASN A 161 1.13 13.10 5.37
CA ASN A 161 -0.16 12.40 5.37
C ASN A 161 -0.09 10.93 5.84
N ARG A 162 0.97 10.54 6.57
CA ARG A 162 1.09 9.20 7.16
C ARG A 162 0.21 9.07 8.40
N PHE A 163 -0.32 7.87 8.63
CA PHE A 163 -1.13 7.55 9.80
C PHE A 163 -0.27 7.37 11.04
N CYS A 164 -0.57 8.18 12.05
CA CYS A 164 -0.04 8.03 13.39
C CYS A 164 -1.18 7.58 14.32
N PRO A 165 -1.03 6.48 15.07
CA PRO A 165 -2.02 6.08 16.05
C PRO A 165 -2.05 7.08 17.22
N THR A 166 -3.24 7.31 17.76
CA THR A 166 -3.42 8.19 18.93
C THR A 166 -3.22 7.42 20.23
N LYS A 167 -3.13 8.11 21.36
CA LYS A 167 -3.11 7.47 22.69
C LYS A 167 -4.31 6.54 22.90
N LEU A 168 -5.49 6.92 22.40
CA LEU A 168 -6.72 6.13 22.43
C LEU A 168 -6.61 4.88 21.53
N GLY A 169 -6.14 5.03 20.29
CA GLY A 169 -5.96 3.91 19.37
C GLY A 169 -4.95 2.87 19.90
N LEU A 170 -3.82 3.35 20.44
CA LEU A 170 -2.82 2.48 21.07
C LEU A 170 -3.36 1.77 22.30
N ALA A 171 -4.08 2.48 23.19
CA ALA A 171 -4.67 1.86 24.37
C ALA A 171 -5.66 0.74 24.03
N LEU A 172 -6.49 0.94 23.00
CA LEU A 172 -7.40 -0.11 22.52
C LEU A 172 -6.63 -1.31 21.99
N TYR A 173 -5.63 -1.08 21.13
CA TYR A 173 -4.78 -2.14 20.59
C TYR A 173 -4.08 -2.94 21.71
N ASP A 174 -3.40 -2.25 22.63
CA ASP A 174 -2.66 -2.86 23.74
C ASP A 174 -3.59 -3.65 24.67
N GLY A 175 -4.76 -3.09 24.99
CA GLY A 175 -5.73 -3.71 25.87
C GLY A 175 -6.29 -5.01 25.31
N TYR A 176 -6.71 -5.02 24.04
CA TYR A 176 -7.14 -6.25 23.38
C TYR A 176 -5.97 -7.24 23.20
N SER A 177 -4.76 -6.76 22.94
CA SER A 177 -3.58 -7.61 22.77
C SER A 177 -3.22 -8.35 24.06
N ALA A 178 -3.33 -7.67 25.21
CA ALA A 178 -3.13 -8.25 26.53
C ALA A 178 -4.20 -9.28 26.93
N MET A 179 -5.37 -9.25 26.29
CA MET A 179 -6.40 -10.30 26.42
C MET A 179 -6.03 -11.58 25.63
N GLN A 180 -4.85 -11.62 24.99
CA GLN A 180 -4.35 -12.73 24.17
C GLN A 180 -5.25 -13.05 22.97
N PHE A 181 -6.09 -12.09 22.56
CA PHE A 181 -7.05 -12.29 21.49
C PHE A 181 -6.46 -11.85 20.15
N ALA A 182 -5.43 -12.59 19.69
CA ALA A 182 -4.78 -12.32 18.42
C ALA A 182 -5.78 -12.30 17.25
N HIS A 183 -6.80 -13.17 17.29
CA HIS A 183 -7.79 -13.32 16.22
C HIS A 183 -8.74 -12.13 15.99
N LEU A 184 -8.91 -11.21 16.95
CA LEU A 184 -9.75 -10.00 16.80
C LEU A 184 -8.94 -8.81 16.29
N ILE A 185 -7.67 -8.75 16.68
CA ILE A 185 -6.77 -7.64 16.35
C ILE A 185 -6.15 -7.83 14.98
N LYS A 186 -5.81 -9.08 14.67
CA LYS A 186 -5.30 -9.45 13.38
C LYS A 186 -6.45 -9.65 12.38
N PRO A 187 -6.18 -9.55 11.07
CA PRO A 187 -7.24 -9.51 10.06
C PRO A 187 -7.94 -10.85 9.81
N GLU A 188 -7.54 -11.97 10.43
CA GLU A 188 -7.98 -13.30 9.99
C GLU A 188 -9.48 -13.52 10.18
N LEU A 189 -10.06 -13.08 11.32
CA LEU A 189 -11.49 -13.22 11.57
C LEU A 189 -12.30 -12.45 10.52
N ARG A 190 -11.88 -11.21 10.22
CA ARG A 190 -12.55 -10.38 9.21
C ARG A 190 -12.35 -10.95 7.81
N CYS A 191 -11.15 -11.40 7.46
CA CYS A 191 -10.85 -12.01 6.17
C CYS A 191 -11.72 -13.26 5.93
N ARG A 192 -11.90 -14.09 6.96
CA ARG A 192 -12.78 -15.26 6.89
C ARG A 192 -14.23 -14.84 6.64
N LEU A 193 -14.71 -13.80 7.32
CA LEU A 193 -16.05 -13.26 7.12
C LEU A 193 -16.25 -12.76 5.69
N GLU A 194 -15.32 -11.95 5.16
CA GLU A 194 -15.39 -11.46 3.76
C GLU A 194 -15.43 -12.63 2.78
N ARG A 195 -14.59 -13.66 2.99
CA ARG A 195 -14.61 -14.86 2.16
C ARG A 195 -15.96 -15.57 2.22
N ASP A 196 -16.56 -15.69 3.40
CA ASP A 196 -17.85 -16.35 3.58
C ASP A 196 -18.99 -15.57 2.91
N LEU A 197 -18.93 -14.23 2.90
CA LEU A 197 -19.86 -13.38 2.14
C LEU A 197 -19.76 -13.66 0.63
N VAL A 198 -18.54 -13.83 0.10
CA VAL A 198 -18.36 -14.23 -1.31
C VAL A 198 -18.97 -15.62 -1.57
N GLN A 199 -18.77 -16.58 -0.66
CA GLN A 199 -19.39 -17.91 -0.77
C GLN A 199 -20.92 -17.85 -0.77
N ILE A 200 -21.53 -16.93 -0.03
CA ILE A 200 -22.98 -16.70 -0.05
C ILE A 200 -23.42 -16.19 -1.42
N CYS A 201 -22.72 -15.21 -1.99
CA CYS A 201 -23.02 -14.69 -3.33
C CYS A 201 -22.92 -15.76 -4.43
N GLU A 202 -22.02 -16.74 -4.25
CA GLU A 202 -21.85 -17.88 -5.15
C GLU A 202 -22.78 -19.06 -4.83
N ASN A 203 -23.73 -18.91 -3.90
CA ASN A 203 -24.65 -19.94 -3.42
C ASN A 203 -23.95 -21.19 -2.84
N ARG A 204 -22.72 -21.05 -2.32
CA ARG A 204 -21.95 -22.12 -1.67
C ARG A 204 -22.17 -22.21 -0.15
N ARG A 205 -22.71 -21.16 0.47
CA ARG A 205 -23.08 -21.13 1.91
C ARG A 205 -24.42 -20.41 2.13
N GLU A 206 -25.16 -20.83 3.15
CA GLU A 206 -26.42 -20.18 3.55
C GLU A 206 -26.14 -18.96 4.45
N ALA A 207 -26.72 -17.81 4.11
CA ALA A 207 -26.54 -16.57 4.85
C ALA A 207 -26.92 -16.68 6.34
N ARG A 208 -27.99 -17.40 6.66
CA ARG A 208 -28.46 -17.57 8.05
C ARG A 208 -27.47 -18.40 8.87
N ALA A 209 -26.93 -19.47 8.30
CA ALA A 209 -25.93 -20.31 8.97
C ALA A 209 -24.65 -19.51 9.27
N VAL A 210 -24.14 -18.79 8.27
CA VAL A 210 -22.98 -17.89 8.42
C VAL A 210 -23.23 -16.85 9.51
N ALA A 211 -24.38 -16.17 9.48
CA ALA A 211 -24.73 -15.17 10.49
C ALA A 211 -24.74 -15.76 11.91
N GLN A 212 -25.32 -16.95 12.09
CA GLN A 212 -25.39 -17.62 13.38
C GLN A 212 -23.99 -17.98 13.91
N GLU A 213 -23.12 -18.53 13.06
CA GLU A 213 -21.73 -18.86 13.42
C GLU A 213 -20.97 -17.62 13.92
N TYR A 214 -21.05 -16.50 13.19
CA TYR A 214 -20.36 -15.28 13.59
C TYR A 214 -21.00 -14.63 14.83
N ILE A 215 -22.31 -14.70 15.01
CA ILE A 215 -22.97 -14.23 16.23
C ILE A 215 -22.45 -15.01 17.45
N ASP A 216 -22.35 -16.33 17.35
CA ASP A 216 -21.90 -17.17 18.47
C ASP A 216 -20.41 -16.98 18.76
N GLU A 217 -19.58 -16.83 17.73
CA GLU A 217 -18.18 -16.47 17.89
C GLU A 217 -18.00 -15.09 18.56
N HIS A 218 -18.74 -14.07 18.11
CA HIS A 218 -18.67 -12.72 18.69
C HIS A 218 -19.24 -12.66 20.11
N LYS A 219 -20.25 -13.48 20.44
CA LYS A 219 -20.73 -13.61 21.83
C LYS A 219 -19.63 -14.16 22.74
N ASN A 220 -18.91 -15.19 22.31
CA ASN A 220 -17.79 -15.73 23.07
C ASN A 220 -16.69 -14.68 23.26
N ILE A 221 -16.38 -13.90 22.22
CA ILE A 221 -15.45 -12.77 22.31
C ILE A 221 -15.92 -11.75 23.35
N TYR A 222 -17.19 -11.36 23.28
CA TYR A 222 -17.78 -10.39 24.20
C TYR A 222 -17.67 -10.84 25.66
N GLN A 223 -17.99 -12.10 25.97
CA GLN A 223 -17.89 -12.65 27.34
C GLN A 223 -16.45 -12.59 27.89
N ILE A 224 -15.44 -12.83 27.06
CA ILE A 224 -14.04 -12.72 27.46
C ILE A 224 -13.67 -11.26 27.72
N VAL A 225 -14.08 -10.35 26.83
CA VAL A 225 -13.82 -8.91 26.99
C VAL A 225 -14.47 -8.38 28.27
N ASP A 226 -15.68 -8.81 28.59
CA ASP A 226 -16.40 -8.45 29.82
C ASP A 226 -15.67 -8.93 31.08
N ARG A 227 -15.20 -10.20 31.07
CA ARG A 227 -14.42 -10.79 32.16
C ARG A 227 -13.08 -10.07 32.37
N ASP A 228 -12.38 -9.77 31.28
CA ASP A 228 -11.01 -9.23 31.31
C ASP A 228 -10.96 -7.70 31.16
N GLN A 229 -12.09 -7.00 31.25
CA GLN A 229 -12.22 -5.56 30.96
C GLN A 229 -11.23 -4.67 31.72
N GLN A 230 -10.74 -5.13 32.88
CA GLN A 230 -9.70 -4.43 33.65
C GLN A 230 -8.40 -4.24 32.86
N LYS A 231 -8.07 -5.15 31.93
CA LYS A 231 -6.91 -5.01 31.04
C LYS A 231 -7.05 -3.82 30.09
N LEU A 232 -8.26 -3.54 29.60
CA LEU A 232 -8.54 -2.32 28.82
C LEU A 232 -8.33 -1.09 29.70
N VAL A 233 -8.94 -1.05 30.89
CA VAL A 233 -8.80 0.08 31.83
C VAL A 233 -7.33 0.34 32.18
N PHE A 234 -6.55 -0.72 32.40
CA PHE A 234 -5.12 -0.63 32.64
C PHE A 234 -4.35 -0.08 31.43
N ALA A 235 -4.63 -0.56 30.22
CA ALA A 235 -4.00 -0.06 29.00
C ALA A 235 -4.33 1.42 28.75
N PHE A 236 -5.57 1.84 29.01
CA PHE A 236 -6.01 3.24 28.98
C PHE A 236 -5.25 4.10 29.97
N SER A 237 -5.15 3.65 31.22
CA SER A 237 -4.44 4.37 32.28
C SER A 237 -2.95 4.50 31.95
N THR A 238 -2.33 3.41 31.48
CA THR A 238 -0.91 3.39 31.11
C THR A 238 -0.62 4.33 29.95
N ASN A 239 -1.41 4.27 28.87
CA ASN A 239 -1.22 5.15 27.71
C ASN A 239 -1.59 6.63 27.98
N LYS A 240 -2.39 6.90 29.03
CA LYS A 240 -2.69 8.25 29.51
C LYS A 240 -1.56 8.85 30.34
N VAL A 241 -0.86 8.02 31.14
CA VAL A 241 0.19 8.43 32.08
C VAL A 241 1.61 8.37 31.46
N MET A 242 1.82 7.53 30.43
CA MET A 242 3.07 7.50 29.67
C MET A 242 3.35 8.89 29.07
N ALA A 243 4.54 9.43 29.39
CA ALA A 243 4.92 10.81 29.14
C ALA A 243 4.79 11.27 27.69
N GLU A 244 4.81 10.37 26.70
CA GLU A 244 4.07 10.55 25.44
C GLU A 244 4.26 9.31 24.55
N PRO A 245 3.19 8.55 24.23
CA PRO A 245 3.23 7.58 23.13
C PRO A 245 3.73 8.21 21.82
N GLU A 246 3.45 9.50 21.62
CA GLU A 246 4.02 10.29 20.52
C GLU A 246 5.55 10.37 20.56
N GLN A 247 6.18 10.43 21.73
CA GLN A 247 7.64 10.47 21.83
C GLN A 247 8.28 9.12 21.56
N ARG A 248 7.64 8.01 21.96
CA ARG A 248 8.04 6.67 21.50
C ARG A 248 7.93 6.55 19.98
N LEU A 249 6.83 7.01 19.40
CA LEU A 249 6.64 7.00 17.94
C LEU A 249 7.63 7.93 17.24
N ARG A 250 7.95 9.11 17.79
CA ARG A 250 9.01 10.00 17.29
C ARG A 250 10.38 9.33 17.32
N ASN A 251 10.70 8.60 18.39
CA ASN A 251 11.96 7.89 18.51
C ASN A 251 12.05 6.69 17.55
N GLN A 252 10.94 5.99 17.34
CA GLN A 252 10.87 4.83 16.45
C GLN A 252 10.78 5.24 14.96
N TYR A 253 10.15 6.38 14.66
CA TYR A 253 9.87 6.88 13.32
C TYR A 253 10.39 8.32 13.13
N PRO A 254 11.68 8.62 13.41
CA PRO A 254 12.17 10.01 13.46
C PRO A 254 12.02 10.75 12.12
N ASN A 255 12.14 10.03 11.00
CA ASN A 255 12.01 10.60 9.64
C ASN A 255 10.59 11.07 9.30
N ASP A 256 9.57 10.61 10.02
CA ASP A 256 8.19 11.02 9.78
C ASP A 256 7.80 12.28 10.55
N TYR A 257 8.56 12.63 11.60
CA TYR A 257 8.32 13.79 12.47
C TYR A 257 9.30 14.94 12.26
N ASN A 258 10.49 14.67 11.74
CA ASN A 258 11.52 15.67 11.40
C ASN A 258 11.33 16.27 10.04
#